data_AF-A0A8J6MLL0-F1
#
_entry.id   AF-A0A8J6MLL0-F1
#
_cell.length_a   1.000
_cell.length_b   1.000
_cell.length_c   1.000
_cell.angle_alpha   90.00
_cell.angle_beta   90.00
_cell.angle_gamma   90.00
#
_symmetry.space_group_name_H-M   'P 1'
#
loop_
_entity.id
_entity.type
_entity.pdbx_description
1 polymer ?
#
loop_
_entity_poly.entity_id
_entity_poly.type
_entity_poly.pdbx_seq_one_letter_code
_entity_poly.pdbx_strand_id
1 'polypeptide(L)'
;MADQWLSIVEYARTFAVSDMTIRRRIKTGRIKAVLKEGKYYIPVGPNGEILEEAPEPVKAAAVAMSPVPPPMPEPRHEPIMPYTNDAGLRPGASFKTLPQAISQNLLRSEHSLVDTNSLLQFCDKTVTRINSIEKHLQDSFQARIQSLEAQLKLKDATIAQLKQQAEDLQILVKLMEKR
;
A
#
# COMPACT_ATOMS: atom_id res chain seq x y z
N MET A 1 -30.74 -10.12 -17.88
CA MET A 1 -30.17 -9.16 -16.91
C MET A 1 -28.82 -8.74 -17.47
N ALA A 2 -28.53 -7.44 -17.55
CA ALA A 2 -27.40 -6.94 -18.34
C ALA A 2 -26.08 -7.05 -17.56
N ASP A 3 -25.11 -7.77 -18.11
CA ASP A 3 -23.74 -7.75 -17.61
C ASP A 3 -23.19 -6.33 -17.76
N GLN A 4 -22.92 -5.67 -16.63
CA GLN A 4 -22.40 -4.31 -16.63
C GLN A 4 -20.87 -4.37 -16.79
N TRP A 5 -20.37 -3.78 -17.87
CA TRP A 5 -18.95 -3.66 -18.15
C TRP A 5 -18.48 -2.27 -17.72
N LEU A 6 -17.50 -2.20 -16.82
CA LEU A 6 -16.91 -0.93 -16.39
C LEU A 6 -15.53 -0.75 -17.05
N SER A 7 -15.24 0.47 -17.49
CA SER A 7 -13.87 0.84 -17.85
C SER A 7 -12.97 0.86 -16.60
N ILE A 8 -11.65 0.79 -16.78
CA ILE A 8 -10.71 0.89 -15.64
C ILE A 8 -10.96 2.14 -14.78
N VAL A 9 -11.26 3.27 -15.42
CA VAL A 9 -11.49 4.55 -14.72
C VAL A 9 -12.77 4.51 -13.88
N GLU A 10 -13.83 3.91 -14.40
CA GLU A 10 -15.10 3.77 -13.66
C GLU A 10 -14.96 2.75 -12.52
N TYR A 11 -14.25 1.65 -12.77
CA TYR A 11 -13.94 0.66 -11.75
C TYR A 11 -13.12 1.26 -10.61
N ALA A 12 -12.10 2.07 -10.94
CA ALA A 12 -11.27 2.79 -9.97
C ALA A 12 -12.10 3.66 -9.03
N ARG A 13 -13.07 4.39 -9.58
CA ARG A 13 -13.97 5.26 -8.80
C ARG A 13 -14.92 4.45 -7.93
N THR A 14 -15.49 3.37 -8.47
CA THR A 14 -16.50 2.55 -7.78
C THR A 14 -15.92 1.84 -6.56
N PHE A 15 -14.69 1.33 -6.69
CA PHE A 15 -14.04 0.53 -5.64
C PHE A 15 -12.96 1.30 -4.85
N ALA A 16 -12.82 2.61 -5.08
CA ALA A 16 -11.80 3.46 -4.47
C ALA A 16 -10.36 2.92 -4.62
N VAL A 17 -10.05 2.35 -5.79
CA VAL A 17 -8.74 1.79 -6.13
C VAL A 17 -8.06 2.65 -7.20
N SER A 18 -6.75 2.86 -7.11
CA SER A 18 -6.03 3.61 -8.15
C SER A 18 -6.03 2.90 -9.51
N ASP A 19 -6.08 3.66 -10.62
CA ASP A 19 -5.98 3.12 -11.99
C ASP A 19 -4.73 2.23 -12.15
N MET A 20 -3.59 2.68 -11.60
CA MET A 20 -2.33 1.94 -11.63
C MET A 20 -2.45 0.55 -10.98
N THR A 21 -3.14 0.47 -9.83
CA THR A 21 -3.36 -0.80 -9.13
C THR A 21 -4.21 -1.75 -9.97
N ILE A 22 -5.26 -1.25 -10.63
CA ILE A 22 -6.12 -2.07 -11.48
C ILE A 22 -5.35 -2.60 -12.68
N ARG A 23 -4.58 -1.76 -13.38
CA ARG A 23 -3.70 -2.21 -14.48
C ARG A 23 -2.71 -3.27 -14.04
N ARG A 24 -2.09 -3.10 -12.86
CA ARG A 24 -1.20 -4.12 -12.28
C ARG A 24 -1.96 -5.41 -12.02
N ARG A 25 -3.17 -5.36 -11.44
CA ARG A 25 -4.00 -6.54 -11.16
C ARG A 25 -4.45 -7.27 -12.43
N ILE A 26 -4.79 -6.54 -13.49
CA ILE A 26 -5.05 -7.11 -14.83
C ILE A 26 -3.80 -7.81 -15.35
N LYS A 27 -2.63 -7.14 -15.29
CA LYS A 27 -1.35 -7.72 -15.73
C LYS A 27 -0.95 -8.97 -14.95
N THR A 28 -1.23 -9.01 -13.65
CA THR A 28 -0.94 -10.18 -12.79
C THR A 28 -2.02 -11.26 -12.86
N GLY A 29 -3.08 -11.08 -13.66
CA GLY A 29 -4.18 -12.04 -13.79
C GLY A 29 -5.11 -12.13 -12.59
N ARG A 30 -5.06 -11.18 -11.65
CA ARG A 30 -5.96 -11.14 -10.49
C ARG A 30 -7.35 -10.60 -10.82
N ILE A 31 -7.44 -9.78 -11.86
CA ILE A 31 -8.70 -9.24 -12.39
C ILE A 31 -8.79 -9.68 -13.86
N LYS A 32 -9.89 -10.35 -14.21
CA LYS A 32 -10.21 -10.65 -15.61
C LYS A 32 -10.70 -9.38 -16.29
N ALA A 33 -10.06 -8.98 -17.39
CA ALA A 33 -10.46 -7.84 -18.20
C ALA A 33 -10.43 -8.20 -19.68
N VAL A 34 -11.31 -7.59 -20.46
CA VAL A 34 -11.39 -7.77 -21.92
C VAL A 34 -10.98 -6.48 -22.60
N LEU A 35 -10.07 -6.58 -23.58
CA LEU A 35 -9.66 -5.46 -24.42
C LEU A 35 -10.66 -5.29 -25.57
N LYS A 36 -11.43 -4.19 -25.56
CA LYS A 36 -12.34 -3.80 -26.64
C LYS A 36 -11.98 -2.39 -27.10
N GLU A 37 -11.79 -2.19 -28.40
CA GLU A 37 -11.51 -0.87 -28.99
C GLU A 37 -10.29 -0.14 -28.36
N GLY A 38 -9.27 -0.90 -27.96
CA GLY A 38 -8.07 -0.34 -27.30
C GLY A 38 -8.28 0.07 -25.83
N LYS A 39 -9.44 -0.22 -25.23
CA LYS A 39 -9.74 0.03 -23.82
C LYS A 39 -10.03 -1.28 -23.09
N TYR A 40 -9.57 -1.36 -21.84
CA TYR A 40 -9.84 -2.50 -20.97
C TYR A 40 -11.17 -2.32 -20.24
N TYR A 41 -12.00 -3.35 -20.29
CA TYR A 41 -13.28 -3.42 -19.59
C TYR A 41 -13.29 -4.59 -18.60
N ILE A 42 -13.82 -4.32 -17.41
CA ILE A 42 -13.90 -5.28 -16.29
C ILE A 42 -15.38 -5.64 -16.11
N PRO A 43 -15.74 -6.94 -16.12
CA PRO A 43 -17.11 -7.37 -15.87
C PRO A 43 -17.43 -7.21 -14.37
N VAL A 44 -18.59 -6.64 -14.07
CA VAL A 44 -19.08 -6.49 -12.69
C VAL A 44 -20.37 -7.29 -12.52
N GLY A 45 -20.42 -8.14 -11.49
CA GLY A 45 -21.60 -8.93 -11.17
C GLY A 45 -22.77 -8.07 -10.66
N PRO A 46 -24.01 -8.59 -10.67
CA PRO A 46 -25.22 -7.86 -10.27
C PRO A 46 -25.21 -7.34 -8.82
N ASN A 47 -24.35 -7.88 -7.96
CA ASN A 47 -24.21 -7.44 -6.56
C ASN A 47 -22.98 -6.56 -6.32
N GLY A 48 -22.26 -6.14 -7.37
CA GLY A 48 -20.96 -5.48 -7.21
C GLY A 48 -19.86 -6.41 -6.65
N GLU A 49 -20.15 -7.71 -6.53
CA GLU A 49 -19.17 -8.71 -6.16
C GLU A 49 -18.17 -8.88 -7.29
N ILE A 50 -16.90 -8.67 -6.93
CA ILE A 50 -15.77 -8.83 -7.81
C ILE A 50 -15.65 -10.34 -8.08
N LEU A 51 -15.63 -10.74 -9.35
CA LEU A 51 -15.09 -12.04 -9.76
C LEU A 51 -13.56 -12.02 -9.58
N GLU A 52 -13.10 -11.80 -8.35
CA GLU A 52 -11.73 -12.01 -7.94
C GLU A 52 -11.65 -13.51 -7.69
N GLU A 53 -11.30 -14.25 -8.74
CA GLU A 53 -11.02 -15.66 -8.64
C GLU A 53 -9.81 -15.79 -7.70
N ALA A 54 -10.10 -16.15 -6.45
CA ALA A 54 -9.07 -16.44 -5.46
C ALA A 54 -8.10 -17.44 -6.10
N PRO A 55 -6.78 -17.22 -6.05
CA PRO A 55 -5.83 -18.16 -6.60
C PRO A 55 -6.09 -19.51 -5.91
N GLU A 56 -6.48 -20.51 -6.68
CA GLU A 56 -6.69 -21.85 -6.14
C GLU A 56 -5.45 -22.26 -5.35
N PRO A 57 -5.62 -22.76 -4.10
CA PRO A 57 -4.51 -23.29 -3.34
C PRO A 57 -4.01 -24.53 -4.06
N VAL A 58 -2.90 -24.38 -4.77
CA VAL A 58 -2.18 -25.52 -5.36
C VAL A 58 -1.90 -26.50 -4.22
N LYS A 59 -2.56 -27.65 -4.27
CA LYS A 59 -2.28 -28.80 -3.40
C LYS A 59 -0.84 -29.22 -3.62
N ALA A 60 0.09 -28.74 -2.79
CA ALA A 60 1.43 -29.28 -2.70
C ALA A 60 1.54 -30.05 -1.38
N ALA A 61 1.24 -31.34 -1.48
CA ALA A 61 1.59 -32.33 -0.48
C ALA A 61 3.12 -32.34 -0.25
N ALA A 62 3.46 -32.68 1.00
CA ALA A 62 4.76 -33.05 1.54
C ALA A 62 5.84 -33.45 0.52
N VAL A 63 7.04 -32.89 0.66
CA VAL A 63 8.31 -33.64 0.76
C VAL A 63 9.34 -32.72 1.41
N ALA A 64 9.86 -33.17 2.54
CA ALA A 64 11.04 -32.66 3.20
C ALA A 64 12.30 -32.87 2.32
N MET A 65 13.35 -32.10 2.61
CA MET A 65 14.78 -32.30 2.30
C MET A 65 15.40 -31.09 1.61
N SER A 66 16.15 -30.31 2.41
CA SER A 66 17.29 -29.54 1.92
C SER A 66 18.33 -30.50 1.30
N PRO A 67 18.98 -30.10 0.19
CA PRO A 67 20.43 -29.89 0.29
C PRO A 67 21.00 -28.77 -0.61
N VAL A 68 22.01 -28.10 -0.06
CA VAL A 68 23.22 -27.51 -0.70
C VAL A 68 23.02 -26.47 -1.83
N PRO A 69 23.41 -25.19 -1.63
CA PRO A 69 23.57 -24.25 -2.73
C PRO A 69 24.86 -24.55 -3.54
N PRO A 70 24.80 -24.60 -4.88
CA PRO A 70 25.99 -24.63 -5.73
C PRO A 70 26.69 -23.25 -5.78
N PRO A 71 28.02 -23.21 -5.93
CA PRO A 71 28.77 -21.96 -6.13
C PRO A 71 28.49 -21.42 -7.54
N MET A 72 27.93 -20.22 -7.63
CA MET A 72 27.69 -19.51 -8.89
C MET A 72 28.71 -18.38 -9.14
N PRO A 73 28.91 -18.02 -10.42
CA PRO A 73 30.20 -17.58 -10.97
C PRO A 73 30.40 -16.07 -10.97
N GLU A 74 31.66 -15.69 -11.20
CA GLU A 74 32.22 -14.37 -11.50
C GLU A 74 31.28 -13.37 -12.20
N PRO A 75 31.27 -12.10 -11.76
CA PRO A 75 30.53 -11.03 -12.43
C PRO A 75 31.24 -10.63 -13.74
N ARG A 76 30.65 -11.02 -14.87
CA ARG A 76 31.01 -10.47 -16.18
C ARG A 76 30.65 -8.99 -16.22
N HIS A 77 31.65 -8.16 -16.51
CA HIS A 77 31.48 -6.75 -16.83
C HIS A 77 30.62 -6.58 -18.09
N GLU A 78 29.43 -6.01 -17.93
CA GLU A 78 28.71 -5.39 -19.04
C GLU A 78 29.18 -3.93 -19.21
N PRO A 79 29.31 -3.45 -20.46
CA PRO A 79 29.75 -2.10 -20.75
C PRO A 79 28.75 -1.05 -20.27
N ILE A 80 29.27 -0.07 -19.53
CA ILE A 80 28.58 1.12 -19.03
C ILE A 80 28.01 1.89 -20.24
N MET A 81 26.68 1.87 -20.37
CA MET A 81 25.96 2.77 -21.26
C MET A 81 25.99 4.20 -20.68
N PRO A 82 26.36 5.22 -21.46
CA PRO A 82 26.30 6.61 -21.02
C PRO A 82 24.84 7.04 -20.90
N TYR A 83 24.38 7.28 -19.68
CA TYR A 83 23.10 7.94 -19.44
C TYR A 83 23.19 9.37 -19.96
N THR A 84 22.51 9.62 -21.07
CA THR A 84 22.17 10.96 -21.51
C THR A 84 21.34 11.64 -20.42
N ASN A 85 21.89 12.72 -19.88
CA ASN A 85 21.16 13.75 -19.15
C ASN A 85 20.03 14.26 -20.05
N ASP A 86 18.78 13.92 -19.72
CA ASP A 86 17.66 14.75 -20.14
C ASP A 86 16.53 14.75 -19.11
N ALA A 87 15.86 15.89 -19.05
CA ALA A 87 15.06 16.42 -17.99
C ALA A 87 13.83 15.56 -17.66
N GLY A 88 13.93 14.77 -16.60
CA GLY A 88 12.81 14.09 -15.95
C GLY A 88 12.55 14.63 -14.55
N LEU A 89 12.32 15.95 -14.42
CA LEU A 89 11.89 16.58 -13.18
C LEU A 89 10.64 15.87 -12.64
N ARG A 90 10.83 15.02 -11.63
CA ARG A 90 9.74 14.49 -10.81
C ARG A 90 8.92 15.66 -10.26
N PRO A 91 7.62 15.79 -10.58
CA PRO A 91 6.75 16.75 -9.92
C PRO A 91 6.66 16.37 -8.43
N GLY A 92 7.39 17.10 -7.59
CA GLY A 92 7.43 16.87 -6.13
C GLY A 92 8.82 16.99 -5.50
N ALA A 93 9.90 16.81 -6.27
CA ALA A 93 11.27 17.05 -5.80
C ALA A 93 11.71 18.47 -6.18
N SER A 94 11.02 19.48 -5.62
CA SER A 94 11.45 20.87 -5.79
C SER A 94 12.77 21.05 -5.03
N PHE A 95 13.85 21.40 -5.73
CA PHE A 95 15.17 21.82 -5.20
C PHE A 95 15.12 23.07 -4.27
N LYS A 96 13.93 23.48 -3.82
CA LYS A 96 13.70 24.54 -2.83
C LYS A 96 14.07 24.12 -1.40
N THR A 97 14.63 22.93 -1.20
CA THR A 97 14.95 22.37 0.12
C THR A 97 16.35 22.69 0.62
N LEU A 98 17.17 23.41 -0.14
CA LEU A 98 18.43 23.94 0.37
C LEU A 98 18.19 25.33 0.97
N PRO A 99 18.68 25.60 2.20
CA PRO A 99 18.68 26.93 2.78
C PRO A 99 19.25 27.94 1.78
N GLN A 100 18.63 29.12 1.72
CA GLN A 100 18.95 30.12 0.70
C GLN A 100 20.46 30.47 0.68
N ALA A 101 21.11 30.46 1.85
CA ALA A 101 22.55 30.64 1.99
C ALA A 101 23.38 29.57 1.26
N ILE A 102 23.00 28.29 1.33
CA ILE A 102 23.71 27.19 0.67
C ILE A 102 23.45 27.22 -0.83
N SER A 103 22.19 27.47 -1.23
CA SER A 103 21.81 27.56 -2.65
C SER A 103 22.53 28.71 -3.38
N GLN A 104 22.68 29.88 -2.74
CA GLN A 104 23.36 31.03 -3.34
C GLN A 104 24.87 30.83 -3.44
N ASN A 105 25.48 30.14 -2.48
CA ASN A 105 26.90 29.81 -2.54
C ASN A 105 27.19 28.82 -3.68
N LEU A 106 26.37 27.78 -3.84
CA LEU A 106 26.47 26.83 -4.96
C LEU A 106 26.34 27.49 -6.34
N LEU A 107 25.46 28.50 -6.47
CA LEU A 107 25.25 29.24 -7.72
C LEU A 107 26.36 30.24 -8.04
N ARG A 108 27.08 30.74 -7.02
CA ARG A 108 28.13 31.77 -7.20
C ARG A 108 29.52 31.21 -7.43
N SER A 109 29.75 29.92 -7.21
CA SER A 109 31.10 29.41 -7.07
C SER A 109 31.37 28.18 -7.94
N GLU A 110 31.87 28.42 -9.15
CA GLU A 110 32.54 27.37 -9.93
C GLU A 110 33.91 26.96 -9.34
N HIS A 111 34.44 27.71 -8.34
CA HIS A 111 35.73 27.41 -7.71
C HIS A 111 35.81 27.61 -6.18
N SER A 112 34.69 27.73 -5.45
CA SER A 112 34.73 27.79 -3.98
C SER A 112 34.43 26.41 -3.41
N LEU A 113 35.34 25.91 -2.58
CA LEU A 113 35.08 24.81 -1.66
C LEU A 113 33.84 25.19 -0.84
N VAL A 114 32.65 24.72 -1.26
CA VAL A 114 31.46 24.74 -0.41
C VAL A 114 31.90 24.19 0.94
N ASP A 115 31.70 24.97 2.01
CA ASP A 115 32.11 24.56 3.35
C ASP A 115 31.42 23.23 3.68
N THR A 116 32.19 22.15 3.54
CA THR A 116 31.72 20.78 3.64
C THR A 116 31.13 20.53 5.02
N ASN A 117 31.63 21.25 6.03
CA ASN A 117 31.11 21.18 7.39
C ASN A 117 29.70 21.76 7.50
N SER A 118 29.43 22.92 6.88
CA SER A 118 28.10 23.52 6.84
C SER A 118 27.08 22.64 6.12
N LEU A 119 27.48 22.01 5.01
CA LEU A 119 26.62 21.08 4.28
C LEU A 119 26.35 19.79 5.09
N LEU A 120 27.36 19.23 5.72
CA LEU A 120 27.22 18.03 6.55
C LEU A 120 26.31 18.30 7.76
N GLN A 121 26.52 19.42 8.46
CA GLN A 121 25.64 19.84 9.57
C GLN A 121 24.18 20.04 9.11
N PHE A 122 23.96 20.57 7.91
CA PHE A 122 22.62 20.70 7.36
C PHE A 122 21.99 19.32 7.11
N CYS A 123 22.75 18.37 6.56
CA CYS A 123 22.30 17.00 6.37
C CYS A 123 21.96 16.33 7.70
N ASP A 124 22.81 16.45 8.72
CA ASP A 124 22.60 15.88 10.06
C ASP A 124 21.32 16.42 10.72
N LYS A 125 21.12 17.74 10.65
CA LYS A 125 19.90 18.39 11.16
C LYS A 125 18.65 17.92 10.42
N THR A 126 18.75 17.75 9.11
CA THR A 126 17.64 17.31 8.27
C THR A 126 17.28 15.86 8.57
N VAL A 127 18.26 14.97 8.68
CA VAL A 127 18.06 13.57 9.07
C VAL A 127 17.44 13.47 10.46
N THR A 128 17.95 14.23 11.43
CA THR A 128 17.40 14.26 12.80
C THR A 128 15.93 14.71 12.80
N ARG A 129 15.59 15.75 12.03
CA ARG A 129 14.22 16.21 11.87
C ARG A 129 13.33 15.15 11.24
N ILE A 130 13.77 14.50 10.16
CA ILE A 130 13.02 13.44 9.48
C ILE A 130 12.74 12.30 10.46
N ASN A 131 13.75 11.82 11.19
CA ASN A 131 13.60 10.77 12.18
C ASN A 131 12.61 11.16 13.30
N SER A 132 12.64 12.42 13.73
CA SER A 132 11.68 12.92 14.72
C SER A 132 10.23 12.92 14.19
N ILE A 133 10.03 13.31 12.92
CA ILE A 133 8.71 13.30 12.29
C ILE A 133 8.22 11.87 12.11
N GLU A 134 9.10 10.98 11.65
CA GLU A 134 8.80 9.56 11.48
C GLU A 134 8.38 8.93 12.81
N LYS A 135 9.14 9.16 13.88
CA LYS A 135 8.80 8.69 15.23
C LYS A 135 7.43 9.19 15.68
N HIS A 136 7.16 10.49 15.53
CA HIS A 136 5.87 11.06 15.90
C HIS A 136 4.70 10.44 15.10
N LEU A 137 4.90 10.17 13.80
CA LEU A 137 3.90 9.49 12.98
C LEU A 137 3.68 8.05 13.44
N GLN A 138 4.75 7.31 13.75
CA GLN A 138 4.65 5.96 14.30
C GLN A 138 3.86 5.96 15.62
N ASP A 139 4.20 6.85 16.55
CA ASP A 139 3.50 6.99 17.83
C ASP A 139 2.02 7.33 17.64
N SER A 140 1.71 8.25 16.72
CA SER A 140 0.33 8.64 16.39
C SER A 140 -0.49 7.49 15.81
N PHE A 141 0.09 6.71 14.88
CA PHE A 141 -0.60 5.56 14.31
C PHE A 141 -0.77 4.44 15.34
N GLN A 142 0.24 4.19 16.16
CA GLN A 142 0.17 3.21 17.24
C GLN A 142 -0.94 3.54 18.24
N ALA A 143 -1.04 4.81 18.67
CA ALA A 143 -2.11 5.27 19.55
C ALA A 143 -3.50 5.10 18.91
N ARG A 144 -3.62 5.36 17.60
CA ARG A 144 -4.88 5.17 16.87
C ARG A 144 -5.28 3.70 16.78
N ILE A 145 -4.34 2.80 16.53
CA ILE A 145 -4.58 1.35 16.51
C ILE A 145 -5.08 0.89 17.88
N GLN A 146 -4.39 1.25 18.96
CA GLN A 146 -4.80 0.89 20.33
C GLN A 146 -6.20 1.40 20.68
N SER A 147 -6.53 2.63 20.26
CA SER A 147 -7.88 3.19 20.47
C SER A 147 -8.95 2.39 19.73
N LEU A 148 -8.69 2.00 18.47
CA LEU A 148 -9.64 1.19 17.69
C LEU A 148 -9.79 -0.22 18.26
N GLU A 149 -8.70 -0.85 18.71
CA GLU A 149 -8.73 -2.16 19.37
C GLU A 149 -9.55 -2.12 20.66
N ALA A 150 -9.41 -1.07 21.47
CA ALA A 150 -10.20 -0.90 22.69
C ALA A 150 -11.70 -0.73 22.38
N GLN A 151 -12.04 0.03 21.32
CA GLN A 151 -13.42 0.18 20.86
C GLN A 151 -14.01 -1.14 20.36
N LEU A 152 -13.23 -1.93 19.63
CA LEU A 152 -13.65 -3.24 19.13
C LEU A 152 -13.97 -4.18 20.30
N LYS A 153 -13.07 -4.27 21.29
CA LYS A 153 -13.30 -5.05 22.52
C LYS A 153 -14.57 -4.63 23.28
N LEU A 154 -14.83 -3.32 23.38
CA LEU A 154 -16.04 -2.82 24.03
C LEU A 154 -17.32 -3.21 23.27
N LYS A 155 -17.28 -3.11 21.94
CA LYS A 155 -18.41 -3.53 21.08
C LYS A 155 -18.65 -5.03 21.17
N ASP A 156 -17.60 -5.85 21.18
CA ASP A 156 -17.71 -7.30 21.34
C ASP A 156 -18.34 -7.68 22.68
N ALA A 157 -17.95 -7.03 23.77
CA ALA A 157 -18.57 -7.22 25.08
C ALA A 157 -20.07 -6.85 25.06
N THR A 158 -20.41 -5.75 24.40
CA THR A 158 -21.81 -5.31 24.25
C THR A 158 -22.63 -6.32 23.43
N ILE A 159 -22.07 -6.84 22.33
CA ILE A 159 -22.72 -7.87 21.51
C ILE A 159 -22.93 -9.15 22.33
N ALA A 160 -21.94 -9.58 23.12
CA ALA A 160 -22.06 -10.74 23.98
C ALA A 160 -23.18 -10.56 25.02
N GLN A 161 -23.27 -9.38 25.64
CA GLN A 161 -24.34 -9.07 26.59
C GLN A 161 -25.73 -9.10 25.93
N LEU A 162 -25.88 -8.47 24.76
CA LEU A 162 -27.16 -8.47 24.04
C LEU A 162 -27.58 -9.87 23.58
N LYS A 163 -26.61 -10.72 23.18
CA LYS A 163 -26.88 -12.13 22.86
C LYS A 163 -27.41 -12.89 24.08
N GLN A 164 -26.79 -12.71 25.24
CA GLN A 164 -27.29 -13.33 26.48
C GLN A 164 -28.72 -12.88 26.80
N GLN A 165 -29.00 -11.58 26.71
CA GLN A 165 -30.35 -11.06 26.94
C GLN A 165 -31.38 -11.64 25.95
N ALA A 166 -30.99 -11.80 24.68
CA ALA A 166 -31.85 -12.40 23.68
C ALA A 166 -32.14 -13.88 23.97
N GLU A 167 -31.13 -14.64 24.41
CA GLU A 167 -31.29 -16.04 24.83
C GLU A 167 -32.22 -16.16 26.05
N ASP A 168 -32.04 -15.31 27.07
CA ASP A 168 -32.87 -15.27 28.28
C ASP A 168 -34.34 -14.98 27.93
N LEU A 169 -34.58 -13.98 27.07
CA LEU A 169 -35.92 -13.65 26.58
C LEU A 169 -36.54 -14.80 25.78
N GLN A 170 -35.75 -15.48 24.95
CA GLN A 170 -36.24 -16.63 24.18
C GLN A 170 -36.65 -17.79 25.09
N ILE A 171 -35.94 -18.02 26.20
CA ILE A 171 -36.33 -19.00 27.23
C ILE A 171 -37.65 -18.59 27.87
N LEU A 172 -37.81 -17.31 28.24
CA LEU A 172 -39.04 -16.80 28.85
C LEU A 172 -40.26 -16.99 27.93
N VAL A 173 -40.13 -16.65 26.65
CA VAL A 173 -41.20 -16.85 25.65
C VAL A 173 -41.59 -18.33 25.57
N LYS A 174 -40.62 -19.24 25.49
CA LYS A 174 -40.88 -20.69 25.47
C LYS A 174 -41.59 -21.20 26.73
N LEU A 175 -41.34 -20.58 27.89
CA LEU A 175 -42.04 -20.93 29.13
C LEU A 175 -43.49 -20.42 29.14
N MET A 176 -43.74 -19.25 28.54
CA MET A 176 -45.08 -18.68 28.40
C MET A 176 -45.94 -19.45 27.40
N GLU A 177 -45.36 -19.90 26.28
CA GLU A 177 -46.07 -20.69 25.25
C GLU A 177 -46.51 -22.08 25.73
N LYS A 178 -45.93 -22.59 26.82
CA LYS A 178 -46.27 -23.90 27.40
C LYS A 178 -47.41 -23.86 28.42
N ARG A 179 -47.91 -22.67 28.77
CA ARG A 179 -49.09 -22.50 29.63
C ARG A 179 -50.35 -22.39 28.79
#